data_AF-A0A373Q3G0-F1
#
_entry.id   AF-A0A373Q3G0-F1
#
_cell.length_a   1.000
_cell.length_b   1.000
_cell.length_c   1.000
_cell.angle_alpha   90.00
_cell.angle_beta   90.00
_cell.angle_gamma   90.00
#
_symmetry.space_group_name_H-M   'P 1'
#
loop_
_entity.id
_entity.type
_entity.pdbx_description
1 polymer ?
#
loop_
_entity_poly.entity_id
_entity_poly.type
_entity_poly.pdbx_seq_one_letter_code
_entity_poly.pdbx_strand_id
1 'polypeptide(L)'
;MKRFIAKILSAIMLISLIPTVAFAENSENILYEEHFESETIKDEIENKQYGWSWDAAGNASDKAAFQVEENDYSYPNGGNFLRFASTDWYKSMWTVLDLQENGIYKLVQNGESQSDAKAAVSEYLSNNISVSFKAKFEADGKDNAKHEAYIRIKNAENEAIAELSTYCENKSDTGSLVLKALNNEKTEIEEYKIADISWQKENTDWHDFKIDFNITNNTYRLTVDGEVFKDTPYGSWIPSAAIPRIIQQNLHRVKSV
;
A
#
# COMPACT_ATOMS: atom_id res chain seq x y z
N MET A 1 42.22 8.78 13.39
CA MET A 1 42.00 8.24 12.02
C MET A 1 41.85 6.74 12.15
N LYS A 2 40.78 6.05 11.78
CA LYS A 2 39.52 6.34 11.08
C LYS A 2 38.45 5.44 11.75
N ARG A 3 37.25 5.97 12.00
CA ARG A 3 36.06 5.18 12.38
C ARG A 3 35.45 4.63 11.09
N PHE A 4 35.17 3.34 11.01
CA PHE A 4 34.33 2.74 9.98
C PHE A 4 33.07 2.21 10.68
N ILE A 5 31.96 2.90 10.46
CA ILE A 5 30.62 2.50 10.91
C ILE A 5 30.08 1.53 9.84
N ALA A 6 29.65 0.35 10.30
CA ALA A 6 29.12 -0.72 9.46
C ALA A 6 27.76 -0.33 8.84
N LYS A 7 27.61 -0.55 7.54
CA LYS A 7 26.39 -0.32 6.75
C LYS A 7 25.35 -1.41 7.03
N ILE A 8 24.11 -0.99 7.25
CA ILE A 8 22.93 -1.83 7.52
C ILE A 8 22.36 -2.33 6.17
N LEU A 9 22.14 -3.65 6.08
CA LEU A 9 21.43 -4.34 4.98
C LEU A 9 19.95 -4.42 5.34
N SER A 10 19.06 -4.06 4.41
CA SER A 10 17.63 -4.17 4.64
C SER A 10 16.85 -4.07 3.31
N ALA A 11 15.90 -4.99 3.08
CA ALA A 11 15.06 -5.14 1.89
C ALA A 11 14.06 -3.98 1.77
N ILE A 12 13.89 -3.41 0.57
CA ILE A 12 13.39 -2.05 0.37
C ILE A 12 12.08 -2.05 -0.40
N MET A 13 11.05 -1.43 0.15
CA MET A 13 9.88 -0.98 -0.62
C MET A 13 9.91 0.55 -0.68
N LEU A 14 9.69 1.12 -1.88
CA LEU A 14 9.78 2.55 -2.20
C LEU A 14 8.47 3.02 -2.84
N ILE A 15 7.88 4.16 -2.44
CA ILE A 15 6.62 4.70 -2.98
C ILE A 15 6.81 6.16 -3.48
N SER A 16 6.30 6.51 -4.68
CA SER A 16 6.38 7.86 -5.28
C SER A 16 5.15 8.18 -6.17
N LEU A 17 4.30 9.17 -5.86
CA LEU A 17 3.14 9.51 -6.73
C LEU A 17 3.51 10.49 -7.86
N ILE A 18 3.06 10.21 -9.10
CA ILE A 18 3.02 11.17 -10.22
C ILE A 18 1.60 11.15 -10.81
N PRO A 19 0.96 12.30 -11.10
CA PRO A 19 -0.43 12.32 -11.54
C PRO A 19 -0.54 12.16 -13.07
N THR A 20 -1.41 11.26 -13.57
CA THR A 20 -2.21 11.52 -14.78
C THR A 20 -3.43 10.59 -14.94
N VAL A 21 -4.41 11.09 -15.70
CA VAL A 21 -5.87 10.90 -15.58
C VAL A 21 -6.44 9.90 -16.59
N ALA A 22 -7.44 9.09 -16.17
CA ALA A 22 -8.79 9.00 -16.77
C ALA A 22 -9.62 7.79 -16.28
N PHE A 23 -10.74 8.05 -15.59
CA PHE A 23 -12.05 7.39 -15.72
C PHE A 23 -13.10 8.38 -15.17
N ALA A 24 -14.28 8.47 -15.80
CA ALA A 24 -15.22 9.59 -15.70
C ALA A 24 -15.71 9.95 -14.28
N GLU A 25 -15.63 11.25 -13.97
CA GLU A 25 -16.44 12.06 -13.06
C GLU A 25 -16.66 11.57 -11.62
N ASN A 26 -15.58 11.56 -10.84
CA ASN A 26 -15.51 12.25 -9.54
C ASN A 26 -14.04 12.34 -9.08
N SER A 27 -13.16 12.86 -9.95
CA SER A 27 -11.76 13.12 -9.63
C SER A 27 -11.56 14.35 -8.72
N GLU A 28 -12.62 14.95 -8.19
CA GLU A 28 -12.52 16.19 -7.40
C GLU A 28 -12.39 15.96 -5.88
N ASN A 29 -12.69 14.75 -5.37
CA ASN A 29 -12.63 14.48 -3.94
C ASN A 29 -11.50 13.48 -3.64
N ILE A 30 -10.27 13.97 -3.60
CA ILE A 30 -9.17 13.20 -3.01
C ILE A 30 -9.38 13.20 -1.50
N LEU A 31 -9.75 12.06 -0.92
CA LEU A 31 -9.86 11.93 0.54
C LEU A 31 -8.49 12.03 1.22
N TYR A 32 -7.49 11.43 0.59
CA TYR A 32 -6.15 11.30 1.14
C TYR A 32 -5.11 11.25 0.02
N GLU A 33 -4.05 12.02 0.20
CA GLU A 33 -2.82 11.98 -0.57
C GLU A 33 -1.67 12.12 0.42
N GLU A 34 -0.64 11.28 0.29
CA GLU A 34 0.57 11.41 1.08
C GLU A 34 1.71 11.92 0.24
N HIS A 35 2.42 12.90 0.80
CA HIS A 35 3.70 13.34 0.29
C HIS A 35 4.79 12.80 1.21
N PHE A 36 5.52 11.78 0.74
CA PHE A 36 6.67 11.22 1.47
C PHE A 36 7.86 12.20 1.61
N GLU A 37 7.70 13.43 1.12
CA GLU A 37 8.59 14.60 1.32
C GLU A 37 8.39 15.30 2.67
N SER A 38 7.31 14.99 3.40
CA SER A 38 7.07 15.65 4.69
C SER A 38 8.20 15.32 5.67
N GLU A 39 8.76 16.36 6.31
CA GLU A 39 9.73 16.19 7.41
C GLU A 39 9.16 15.34 8.57
N THR A 40 7.83 15.23 8.66
CA THR A 40 7.14 14.50 9.74
C THR A 40 6.87 13.03 9.44
N ILE A 41 6.84 12.60 8.16
CA ILE A 41 6.29 11.28 7.80
C ILE A 41 7.05 10.12 8.46
N LYS A 42 8.38 10.24 8.54
CA LYS A 42 9.22 9.25 9.21
C LYS A 42 8.85 9.12 10.68
N ASP A 43 8.73 10.25 11.37
CA ASP A 43 8.43 10.30 12.80
C ASP A 43 6.99 9.84 13.08
N GLU A 44 6.04 10.18 12.21
CA GLU A 44 4.65 9.72 12.30
C GLU A 44 4.57 8.19 12.22
N ILE A 45 5.26 7.57 11.27
CA ILE A 45 5.25 6.11 11.12
C ILE A 45 6.03 5.44 12.27
N GLU A 46 7.24 5.91 12.60
CA GLU A 46 8.05 5.34 13.68
C GLU A 46 7.31 5.35 15.01
N ASN A 47 6.58 6.43 15.30
CA ASN A 47 5.83 6.63 16.54
C ASN A 47 4.36 6.18 16.46
N LYS A 48 3.94 5.56 15.34
CA LYS A 48 2.59 5.03 15.12
C LYS A 48 1.47 6.07 15.31
N GLN A 49 1.60 7.21 14.63
CA GLN A 49 0.71 8.36 14.78
C GLN A 49 -0.17 8.57 13.55
N TYR A 50 -1.34 9.17 13.77
CA TYR A 50 -2.21 9.69 12.71
C TYR A 50 -2.60 8.61 11.69
N GLY A 51 -2.95 7.43 12.16
CA GLY A 51 -3.28 6.27 11.33
C GLY A 51 -2.08 5.54 10.72
N TRP A 52 -0.86 6.06 10.83
CA TRP A 52 0.34 5.29 10.49
C TRP A 52 0.73 4.31 11.59
N SER A 53 1.22 3.14 11.19
CA SER A 53 1.77 2.13 12.09
C SER A 53 2.71 1.20 11.34
N TRP A 54 3.31 0.27 12.05
CA TRP A 54 4.10 -0.83 11.50
C TRP A 54 4.10 -2.01 12.47
N ASP A 55 4.31 -3.20 11.94
CA ASP A 55 4.31 -4.44 12.70
C ASP A 55 5.30 -5.45 12.09
N ALA A 56 5.60 -6.51 12.83
CA ALA A 56 6.63 -7.48 12.49
C ALA A 56 6.29 -8.88 12.99
N ALA A 57 6.75 -9.90 12.26
CA ALA A 57 6.56 -11.29 12.67
C ALA A 57 7.57 -11.71 13.78
N GLY A 58 7.07 -12.29 14.86
CA GLY A 58 7.87 -12.96 15.90
C GLY A 58 8.68 -12.00 16.80
N ASN A 59 9.86 -12.43 17.24
CA ASN A 59 10.77 -11.66 18.12
C ASN A 59 11.55 -10.57 17.34
N ALA A 60 10.95 -9.95 16.33
CA ALA A 60 11.55 -8.82 15.62
C ALA A 60 11.79 -7.65 16.56
N SER A 61 12.88 -6.91 16.35
CA SER A 61 13.24 -5.78 17.21
C SER A 61 12.06 -4.82 17.38
N ASP A 62 11.96 -4.16 18.54
CA ASP A 62 10.96 -3.13 18.85
C ASP A 62 11.08 -1.84 18.00
N LYS A 63 11.81 -1.88 16.87
CA LYS A 63 12.10 -0.74 16.01
C LYS A 63 12.09 -1.15 14.54
N ALA A 64 11.37 -0.40 13.73
CA ALA A 64 11.45 -0.44 12.27
C ALA A 64 12.59 0.47 11.76
N ALA A 65 13.21 0.09 10.63
CA ALA A 65 14.12 0.95 9.91
C ALA A 65 13.38 1.63 8.76
N PHE A 66 13.24 2.95 8.89
CA PHE A 66 12.77 3.81 7.83
C PHE A 66 13.90 4.70 7.35
N GLN A 67 13.94 4.90 6.05
CA GLN A 67 14.81 5.87 5.43
C GLN A 67 13.94 6.72 4.51
N VAL A 68 13.94 8.03 4.77
CA VAL A 68 13.38 9.04 3.87
C VAL A 68 14.59 9.74 3.26
N GLU A 69 14.76 9.62 1.95
CA GLU A 69 15.85 10.29 1.24
C GLU A 69 15.27 11.36 0.32
N GLU A 70 15.77 12.60 0.46
CA GLU A 70 15.86 13.50 -0.68
C GLU A 70 17.11 13.07 -1.47
N ASN A 71 16.90 12.39 -2.59
CA ASN A 71 17.84 12.35 -3.71
C ASN A 71 19.32 12.15 -3.30
N ASP A 72 19.67 11.00 -2.70
CA ASP A 72 21.09 10.71 -2.40
C ASP A 72 21.83 10.34 -3.70
N TYR A 73 22.98 10.98 -3.94
CA TYR A 73 23.81 10.91 -5.16
C TYR A 73 24.29 9.50 -5.55
N SER A 74 24.03 8.49 -4.73
CA SER A 74 24.36 7.08 -4.97
C SER A 74 23.27 6.28 -5.69
N TYR A 75 22.04 6.79 -5.86
CA TYR A 75 20.99 6.15 -6.66
C TYR A 75 20.72 6.99 -7.92
N PRO A 76 20.92 6.46 -9.15
CA PRO A 76 21.03 7.31 -10.33
C PRO A 76 19.76 8.05 -10.79
N ASN A 77 18.58 7.81 -10.19
CA ASN A 77 17.32 8.38 -10.66
C ASN A 77 16.46 8.91 -9.50
N GLY A 78 16.49 10.23 -9.34
CA GLY A 78 15.82 10.97 -8.28
C GLY A 78 14.29 10.90 -8.29
N GLY A 79 13.75 10.72 -7.10
CA GLY A 79 12.35 10.85 -6.72
C GLY A 79 12.24 10.72 -5.20
N ASN A 80 11.19 11.28 -4.61
CA ASN A 80 10.98 11.27 -3.16
C ASN A 80 10.29 9.98 -2.73
N PHE A 81 10.84 9.30 -1.72
CA PHE A 81 10.35 7.98 -1.34
C PHE A 81 10.56 7.64 0.13
N LEU A 82 9.66 6.83 0.67
CA LEU A 82 9.87 6.11 1.91
C LEU A 82 10.48 4.75 1.58
N ARG A 83 11.71 4.51 2.04
CA ARG A 83 12.32 3.18 2.09
C ARG A 83 12.03 2.56 3.44
N PHE A 84 11.32 1.44 3.42
CA PHE A 84 11.02 0.66 4.61
C PHE A 84 11.69 -0.70 4.55
N ALA A 85 12.29 -1.13 5.67
CA ALA A 85 13.01 -2.38 5.73
C ALA A 85 13.16 -2.93 7.16
N SER A 86 13.38 -4.25 7.28
CA SER A 86 13.74 -4.84 8.57
C SER A 86 15.20 -4.55 8.92
N THR A 87 15.45 -4.17 10.18
CA THR A 87 16.79 -4.02 10.77
C THR A 87 17.50 -5.36 11.00
N ASP A 88 16.73 -6.46 11.02
CA ASP A 88 17.21 -7.81 11.32
C ASP A 88 17.04 -8.73 10.11
N TRP A 89 18.05 -9.57 9.87
CA TRP A 89 18.01 -10.56 8.78
C TRP A 89 16.90 -11.58 9.01
N TYR A 90 16.23 -11.99 7.93
CA TYR A 90 15.15 -13.00 7.92
C TYR A 90 13.90 -12.66 8.74
N LYS A 91 13.68 -11.39 9.09
CA LYS A 91 12.46 -10.95 9.78
C LYS A 91 11.54 -10.20 8.82
N SER A 92 10.27 -10.58 8.81
CA SER A 92 9.23 -9.89 8.05
C SER A 92 8.71 -8.72 8.85
N MET A 93 8.64 -7.55 8.21
CA MET A 93 8.00 -6.35 8.75
C MET A 93 7.07 -5.77 7.69
N TRP A 94 6.05 -5.03 8.11
CA TRP A 94 5.15 -4.30 7.20
C TRP A 94 4.75 -2.95 7.81
N THR A 95 4.58 -1.97 6.93
CA THR A 95 3.98 -0.67 7.27
C THR A 95 2.47 -0.77 7.10
N VAL A 96 1.70 -0.08 7.95
CA VAL A 96 0.24 -0.06 7.94
C VAL A 96 -0.23 1.39 7.91
N LEU A 97 -1.21 1.66 7.05
CA LEU A 97 -1.96 2.92 7.03
C LEU A 97 -3.43 2.62 7.27
N ASP A 98 -3.97 3.15 8.36
CA ASP A 98 -5.41 3.25 8.58
C ASP A 98 -5.94 4.51 7.86
N LEU A 99 -6.57 4.29 6.70
CA LEU A 99 -7.13 5.37 5.88
C LEU A 99 -8.22 6.16 6.60
N GLN A 100 -8.97 5.53 7.51
CA GLN A 100 -10.03 6.20 8.24
C GLN A 100 -9.44 7.15 9.29
N GLU A 101 -8.52 6.65 10.12
CA GLU A 101 -7.86 7.48 11.14
C GLU A 101 -7.06 8.62 10.50
N ASN A 102 -6.27 8.31 9.47
CA ASN A 102 -5.45 9.30 8.80
C ASN A 102 -6.29 10.36 8.07
N GLY A 103 -7.31 9.94 7.32
CA GLY A 103 -8.21 10.88 6.61
C GLY A 103 -8.91 11.84 7.58
N ILE A 104 -9.37 11.34 8.74
CA ILE A 104 -9.95 12.19 9.79
C ILE A 104 -8.91 13.20 10.31
N TYR A 105 -7.69 12.75 10.59
CA TYR A 105 -6.63 13.63 11.06
C TYR A 105 -6.34 14.77 10.07
N LYS A 106 -6.16 14.47 8.78
CA LYS A 106 -5.85 15.47 7.75
C LYS A 106 -6.98 16.49 7.58
N LEU A 107 -8.24 16.06 7.59
CA LEU A 107 -9.39 16.98 7.53
C LEU A 107 -9.45 17.90 8.75
N VAL A 108 -9.19 17.38 9.96
CA VAL A 108 -9.12 18.18 11.18
C VAL A 108 -7.96 19.18 11.15
N GLN A 109 -6.78 18.79 10.63
CA GLN A 109 -5.66 19.71 10.42
C GLN A 109 -6.02 20.87 9.47
N ASN A 110 -6.90 20.61 8.50
CA ASN A 110 -7.41 21.61 7.55
C ASN A 110 -8.58 22.45 8.11
N GLY A 111 -8.91 22.31 9.40
CA GLY A 111 -9.88 23.15 10.10
C GLY A 111 -11.29 22.57 10.19
N GLU A 112 -11.52 21.33 9.72
CA GLU A 112 -12.80 20.66 9.95
C GLU A 112 -12.98 20.26 11.42
N SER A 113 -14.23 20.21 11.87
CA SER A 113 -14.54 19.66 13.19
C SER A 113 -14.32 18.14 13.20
N GLN A 114 -13.97 17.59 14.36
CA GLN A 114 -13.78 16.14 14.52
C GLN A 114 -15.02 15.34 14.09
N SER A 115 -16.23 15.86 14.31
CA SER A 115 -17.48 15.18 13.93
C SER A 115 -17.73 15.21 12.44
N ASP A 116 -17.43 16.34 11.79
CA ASP A 116 -17.65 16.49 10.35
C ASP A 116 -16.63 15.67 9.57
N ALA A 117 -15.36 15.71 9.97
CA ALA A 117 -14.30 14.88 9.38
C ALA A 117 -14.63 13.37 9.46
N LYS A 118 -15.14 12.91 10.61
CA LYS A 118 -15.59 11.52 10.79
C LYS A 118 -16.73 11.15 9.83
N ALA A 119 -17.71 12.04 9.67
CA ALA A 119 -18.84 11.79 8.78
C ALA A 119 -18.38 11.75 7.31
N ALA A 120 -17.56 12.72 6.89
CA ALA A 120 -17.05 12.83 5.53
C ALA A 120 -16.21 11.61 5.13
N VAL A 121 -15.26 11.19 5.98
CA VAL A 121 -14.42 10.01 5.73
C VAL A 121 -15.24 8.74 5.66
N SER A 122 -16.21 8.57 6.57
CA SER A 122 -17.08 7.38 6.57
C SER A 122 -17.95 7.32 5.31
N GLU A 123 -18.46 8.46 4.85
CA GLU A 123 -19.23 8.55 3.60
C GLU A 123 -18.37 8.22 2.39
N TYR A 124 -17.15 8.78 2.32
CA TYR A 124 -16.23 8.52 1.21
C TYR A 124 -15.87 7.03 1.10
N LEU A 125 -15.45 6.40 2.21
CA LEU A 125 -15.06 4.99 2.26
C LEU A 125 -16.24 4.02 2.05
N SER A 126 -17.49 4.51 2.13
CA SER A 126 -18.70 3.72 1.83
C SER A 126 -19.06 3.70 0.34
N ASN A 127 -18.41 4.51 -0.48
CA ASN A 127 -18.65 4.62 -1.92
C ASN A 127 -17.59 3.87 -2.73
N ASN A 128 -17.78 3.79 -4.05
CA ASN A 128 -16.71 3.33 -4.93
C ASN A 128 -15.49 4.23 -4.78
N ILE A 129 -14.36 3.63 -4.41
CA ILE A 129 -13.10 4.35 -4.19
C ILE A 129 -12.04 3.88 -5.16
N SER A 130 -11.05 4.73 -5.40
CA SER A 130 -9.85 4.37 -6.13
C SER A 130 -8.65 4.56 -5.22
N VAL A 131 -7.72 3.61 -5.24
CA VAL A 131 -6.44 3.69 -4.54
C VAL A 131 -5.35 3.60 -5.57
N SER A 132 -4.48 4.59 -5.62
CA SER A 132 -3.32 4.61 -6.53
C SER A 132 -2.03 4.88 -5.77
N PHE A 133 -0.99 4.17 -6.15
CA PHE A 133 0.35 4.33 -5.60
C PHE A 133 1.36 3.82 -6.63
N LYS A 134 2.60 4.26 -6.52
CA LYS A 134 3.71 3.71 -7.29
C LYS A 134 4.58 2.90 -6.38
N ALA A 135 5.11 1.78 -6.83
CA ALA A 135 6.02 0.99 -6.02
C ALA A 135 7.21 0.47 -6.84
N LYS A 136 8.34 0.32 -6.16
CA LYS A 136 9.50 -0.43 -6.63
C LYS A 136 9.79 -1.59 -5.68
N PHE A 137 10.24 -2.71 -6.25
CA PHE A 137 10.62 -3.92 -5.52
C PHE A 137 12.11 -4.21 -5.71
N GLU A 138 12.84 -4.37 -4.61
CA GLU A 138 14.28 -4.67 -4.60
C GLU A 138 14.62 -5.69 -3.51
N ALA A 139 15.52 -6.62 -3.80
CA ALA A 139 16.17 -7.45 -2.78
C ALA A 139 17.68 -7.23 -2.80
N ASP A 140 18.26 -7.13 -1.60
CA ASP A 140 19.71 -7.13 -1.43
C ASP A 140 20.15 -8.55 -1.03
N GLY A 141 20.49 -9.37 -2.04
CA GLY A 141 21.05 -10.69 -1.78
C GLY A 141 20.74 -11.75 -2.83
N LYS A 142 21.68 -12.66 -3.04
CA LYS A 142 21.51 -13.92 -3.77
C LYS A 142 21.59 -15.07 -2.77
N ASP A 143 20.69 -15.07 -1.78
CA ASP A 143 20.57 -16.23 -0.92
C ASP A 143 19.72 -17.32 -1.62
N ASN A 144 19.71 -18.52 -1.04
CA ASN A 144 18.95 -19.64 -1.59
C ASN A 144 17.50 -19.64 -1.06
N ALA A 145 16.93 -18.49 -0.67
CA ALA A 145 15.56 -18.39 -0.20
C ALA A 145 14.63 -17.89 -1.32
N LYS A 146 13.34 -18.17 -1.14
CA LYS A 146 12.28 -17.47 -1.87
C LYS A 146 12.04 -16.14 -1.16
N HIS A 147 12.17 -15.03 -1.88
CA HIS A 147 11.79 -13.73 -1.36
C HIS A 147 10.40 -13.39 -1.85
N GLU A 148 9.57 -12.87 -0.94
CA GLU A 148 8.26 -12.33 -1.27
C GLU A 148 8.09 -10.97 -0.62
N ALA A 149 7.60 -10.00 -1.40
CA ALA A 149 7.10 -8.73 -0.90
C ALA A 149 5.68 -8.52 -1.42
N TYR A 150 4.81 -7.94 -0.60
CA TYR A 150 3.41 -7.77 -0.95
C TYR A 150 2.84 -6.44 -0.49
N ILE A 151 1.84 -5.97 -1.24
CA ILE A 151 0.98 -4.85 -0.89
C ILE A 151 -0.43 -5.42 -0.79
N ARG A 152 -1.03 -5.29 0.39
CA ARG A 152 -2.34 -5.86 0.69
C ARG A 152 -3.29 -4.76 1.13
N ILE A 153 -4.43 -4.67 0.46
CA ILE A 153 -5.55 -3.83 0.86
C ILE A 153 -6.50 -4.69 1.67
N LYS A 154 -6.91 -4.19 2.83
CA LYS A 154 -7.74 -4.92 3.78
C LYS A 154 -9.02 -4.17 4.10
N ASN A 155 -10.04 -4.91 4.50
CA ASN A 155 -11.26 -4.33 5.04
C ASN A 155 -11.09 -3.93 6.52
N ALA A 156 -12.13 -3.32 7.09
CA ALA A 156 -12.18 -2.94 8.51
C ALA A 156 -12.09 -4.13 9.48
N GLU A 157 -12.37 -5.35 9.01
CA GLU A 157 -12.24 -6.60 9.76
C GLU A 157 -10.84 -7.24 9.61
N ASN A 158 -9.90 -6.53 8.97
CA ASN A 158 -8.52 -6.93 8.70
C ASN A 158 -8.40 -8.13 7.72
N GLU A 159 -9.45 -8.40 6.94
CA GLU A 159 -9.45 -9.41 5.88
C GLU A 159 -8.88 -8.84 4.57
N ALA A 160 -8.15 -9.66 3.82
CA ALA A 160 -7.58 -9.25 2.54
C ALA A 160 -8.67 -9.08 1.48
N ILE A 161 -8.72 -7.90 0.86
CA ILE A 161 -9.61 -7.57 -0.26
C ILE A 161 -8.87 -7.79 -1.59
N ALA A 162 -7.65 -7.26 -1.67
CA ALA A 162 -6.77 -7.36 -2.83
C ALA A 162 -5.32 -7.47 -2.36
N GLU A 163 -4.54 -8.32 -3.02
CA GLU A 163 -3.12 -8.51 -2.72
C GLU A 163 -2.31 -8.54 -4.01
N LEU A 164 -1.33 -7.64 -4.09
CA LEU A 164 -0.28 -7.68 -5.07
C LEU A 164 0.94 -8.28 -4.40
N SER A 165 1.46 -9.37 -4.94
CA SER A 165 2.67 -10.00 -4.46
C SER A 165 3.74 -9.97 -5.53
N THR A 166 4.97 -9.93 -5.07
CA THR A 166 6.16 -10.09 -5.88
C THR A 166 6.95 -11.24 -5.31
N TYR A 167 7.42 -12.16 -6.15
CA TYR A 167 8.29 -13.23 -5.70
C TYR A 167 9.48 -13.42 -6.63
N CYS A 168 10.61 -13.81 -6.08
CA CYS A 168 11.74 -14.33 -6.83
C CYS A 168 12.19 -15.68 -6.25
N GLU A 169 12.63 -16.58 -7.13
CA GLU A 169 13.16 -17.88 -6.72
C GLU A 169 14.69 -17.86 -6.69
N ASN A 170 15.29 -18.35 -5.61
CA ASN A 170 16.67 -18.84 -5.50
C ASN A 170 17.71 -18.17 -6.44
N LYS A 171 18.36 -17.10 -5.96
CA LYS A 171 19.43 -16.38 -6.67
C LYS A 171 19.06 -15.80 -8.04
N SER A 172 17.77 -15.67 -8.33
CA SER A 172 17.29 -15.03 -9.54
C SER A 172 17.27 -13.51 -9.37
N ASP A 173 17.83 -12.82 -10.35
CA ASP A 173 17.70 -11.36 -10.50
C ASP A 173 16.33 -10.99 -11.12
N THR A 174 15.54 -11.98 -11.52
CA THR A 174 14.18 -11.82 -12.06
C THR A 174 13.15 -12.47 -11.13
N GLY A 175 12.02 -11.80 -10.98
CA GLY A 175 10.85 -12.27 -10.25
C GLY A 175 9.57 -12.11 -11.05
N SER A 176 8.45 -12.37 -10.41
CA SER A 176 7.12 -12.14 -10.99
C SER A 176 6.30 -11.25 -10.08
N LEU A 177 5.61 -10.29 -10.69
CA LEU A 177 4.51 -9.56 -10.08
C LEU A 177 3.23 -10.35 -10.34
N VAL A 178 2.50 -10.65 -9.26
CA VAL A 178 1.28 -11.45 -9.31
C VAL A 178 0.16 -10.78 -8.52
N LEU A 179 -1.06 -10.98 -8.99
CA LEU A 179 -2.28 -10.71 -8.26
C LEU A 179 -2.67 -11.97 -7.50
N LYS A 180 -2.91 -11.87 -6.19
CA LYS A 180 -3.60 -12.92 -5.43
C LYS A 180 -5.03 -12.51 -5.18
N ALA A 181 -5.97 -13.30 -5.69
CA ALA A 181 -7.40 -12.99 -5.63
C ALA A 181 -8.23 -14.23 -5.34
N LEU A 182 -9.46 -14.03 -4.88
CA LEU A 182 -10.39 -15.13 -4.67
C LEU A 182 -10.75 -15.83 -6.00
N ASN A 183 -10.86 -17.15 -5.95
CA ASN A 183 -11.40 -17.94 -7.04
C ASN A 183 -12.91 -17.66 -7.26
N ASN A 184 -13.49 -18.28 -8.28
CA ASN A 184 -14.85 -17.95 -8.75
C ASN A 184 -15.90 -18.29 -7.70
N GLU A 185 -15.60 -19.30 -6.88
CA GLU A 185 -16.43 -19.80 -5.80
C GLU A 185 -16.24 -19.00 -4.50
N LYS A 186 -15.27 -18.08 -4.45
CA LYS A 186 -14.87 -17.29 -3.28
C LYS A 186 -14.44 -18.13 -2.08
N THR A 187 -13.82 -19.28 -2.35
CA THR A 187 -13.42 -20.27 -1.36
C THR A 187 -11.92 -20.34 -1.15
N GLU A 188 -11.13 -20.03 -2.19
CA GLU A 188 -9.67 -20.15 -2.19
C GLU A 188 -9.02 -18.95 -2.86
N ILE A 189 -7.73 -18.73 -2.56
CA ILE A 189 -6.92 -17.70 -3.20
C ILE A 189 -6.16 -18.33 -4.37
N GLU A 190 -6.32 -17.76 -5.56
CA GLU A 190 -5.57 -18.08 -6.77
C GLU A 190 -4.57 -16.96 -7.10
N GLU A 191 -3.50 -17.34 -7.78
CA GLU A 191 -2.45 -16.41 -8.22
C GLU A 191 -2.50 -16.23 -9.74
N TYR A 192 -2.52 -14.97 -10.18
CA TYR A 192 -2.51 -14.59 -11.58
C TYR A 192 -1.28 -13.74 -11.88
N LYS A 193 -0.44 -14.19 -12.82
CA LYS A 193 0.77 -13.46 -13.21
C LYS A 193 0.40 -12.18 -13.94
N ILE A 194 0.95 -11.05 -13.50
CA ILE A 194 0.79 -9.74 -14.13
C ILE A 194 1.97 -9.47 -15.07
N ALA A 195 3.20 -9.55 -14.53
CA ALA A 195 4.41 -9.21 -15.27
C ALA A 195 5.64 -9.94 -14.70
N ASP A 196 6.71 -10.00 -15.50
CA ASP A 196 8.05 -10.25 -15.00
C ASP A 196 8.64 -8.95 -14.44
N ILE A 197 9.39 -9.03 -13.35
CA ILE A 197 10.01 -7.86 -12.69
C ILE A 197 11.48 -8.12 -12.38
N SER A 198 12.27 -7.05 -12.33
CA SER A 198 13.66 -7.10 -11.86
C SER A 198 13.70 -6.97 -10.34
N TRP A 199 14.45 -7.86 -9.69
CA TRP A 199 14.73 -7.81 -8.25
C TRP A 199 16.16 -7.37 -7.95
N GLN A 200 16.87 -6.89 -8.97
CA GLN A 200 18.25 -6.44 -8.83
C GLN A 200 18.33 -5.31 -7.79
N LYS A 201 19.40 -5.36 -6.99
CA LYS A 201 19.78 -4.21 -6.17
C LYS A 201 19.97 -3.00 -7.08
N GLU A 202 19.48 -1.83 -6.67
CA GLU A 202 19.53 -0.60 -7.46
C GLU A 202 18.69 -0.65 -8.74
N ASN A 203 17.65 -1.49 -8.75
CA ASN A 203 16.63 -1.44 -9.78
C ASN A 203 16.04 -0.02 -9.88
N THR A 204 15.77 0.41 -11.10
CA THR A 204 15.14 1.71 -11.40
C THR A 204 13.71 1.56 -11.91
N ASP A 205 13.24 0.32 -12.06
CA ASP A 205 11.91 0.03 -12.59
C ASP A 205 10.87 0.27 -11.50
N TRP A 206 10.07 1.30 -11.74
CA TRP A 206 8.91 1.62 -10.94
C TRP A 206 7.65 1.18 -11.65
N HIS A 207 6.67 0.74 -10.86
CA HIS A 207 5.36 0.36 -11.36
C HIS A 207 4.27 1.26 -10.78
N ASP A 208 3.40 1.75 -11.65
CA ASP A 208 2.22 2.54 -11.27
C ASP A 208 1.04 1.60 -11.07
N PHE A 209 0.46 1.61 -9.87
CA PHE A 209 -0.69 0.79 -9.51
C PHE A 209 -1.90 1.66 -9.28
N LYS A 210 -3.05 1.19 -9.78
CA LYS A 210 -4.35 1.74 -9.46
C LYS A 210 -5.35 0.62 -9.26
N ILE A 211 -6.08 0.67 -8.16
CA ILE A 211 -7.14 -0.29 -7.83
C ILE A 211 -8.44 0.48 -7.67
N ASP A 212 -9.38 0.22 -8.58
CA ASP A 212 -10.73 0.77 -8.53
C ASP A 212 -11.65 -0.23 -7.82
N PHE A 213 -12.18 0.15 -6.66
CA PHE A 213 -13.11 -0.67 -5.88
C PHE A 213 -14.55 -0.33 -6.23
N ASN A 214 -15.32 -1.35 -6.59
CA ASN A 214 -16.76 -1.27 -6.72
C ASN A 214 -17.41 -1.92 -5.49
N ILE A 215 -17.69 -1.11 -4.49
CA ILE A 215 -18.28 -1.53 -3.20
C ILE A 215 -19.68 -2.10 -3.39
N THR A 216 -20.41 -1.58 -4.38
CA THR A 216 -21.77 -2.05 -4.67
C THR A 216 -21.76 -3.52 -5.09
N ASN A 217 -20.82 -3.88 -5.97
CA ASN A 217 -20.73 -5.20 -6.58
C ASN A 217 -19.72 -6.13 -5.89
N ASN A 218 -19.00 -5.67 -4.86
CA ASN A 218 -17.88 -6.40 -4.24
C ASN A 218 -16.88 -6.91 -5.28
N THR A 219 -16.45 -6.01 -6.15
CA THR A 219 -15.44 -6.29 -7.17
C THR A 219 -14.40 -5.19 -7.19
N TYR A 220 -13.23 -5.47 -7.73
CA TYR A 220 -12.21 -4.46 -7.98
C TYR A 220 -11.58 -4.65 -9.35
N ARG A 221 -10.98 -3.59 -9.86
CA ARG A 221 -10.22 -3.60 -11.11
C ARG A 221 -8.81 -3.11 -10.85
N LEU A 222 -7.83 -3.89 -11.28
CA LEU A 222 -6.42 -3.54 -11.22
C LEU A 222 -5.98 -2.90 -12.54
N THR A 223 -5.25 -1.79 -12.44
CA THR A 223 -4.48 -1.19 -13.53
C THR A 223 -3.02 -1.16 -13.10
N VAL A 224 -2.13 -1.63 -13.98
CA VAL A 224 -0.68 -1.62 -13.78
C VAL A 224 -0.04 -0.93 -14.97
N ASP A 225 0.80 0.07 -14.72
CA ASP A 225 1.52 0.84 -15.75
C ASP A 225 0.60 1.41 -16.85
N GLY A 226 -0.59 1.85 -16.44
CA GLY A 226 -1.63 2.40 -17.32
C GLY A 226 -2.48 1.35 -18.05
N GLU A 227 -2.17 0.06 -17.93
CA GLU A 227 -2.91 -1.02 -18.56
C GLU A 227 -3.84 -1.74 -17.57
N VAL A 228 -5.11 -1.89 -17.96
CA VAL A 228 -6.09 -2.64 -17.17
C VAL A 228 -5.77 -4.13 -17.24
N PHE A 229 -5.49 -4.72 -16.08
CA PHE A 229 -5.26 -6.15 -15.96
C PHE A 229 -6.56 -6.92 -16.21
N LYS A 230 -6.52 -7.91 -17.09
CA LYS A 230 -7.69 -8.67 -17.56
C LYS A 230 -7.45 -10.18 -17.65
N ASP A 231 -6.25 -10.63 -17.32
CA ASP A 231 -5.84 -12.03 -17.46
C ASP A 231 -6.30 -12.85 -16.25
N THR A 232 -7.61 -12.79 -16.00
CA THR A 232 -8.32 -13.57 -15.00
C THR A 232 -9.56 -14.20 -15.63
N PRO A 233 -10.12 -15.28 -15.05
CA PRO A 233 -11.40 -15.83 -15.50
C PRO A 233 -12.58 -14.84 -15.45
N TYR A 234 -12.43 -13.72 -14.73
CA TYR A 234 -13.46 -12.68 -14.53
C TYR A 234 -13.29 -11.48 -15.47
N GLY A 235 -12.28 -11.50 -16.35
CA GLY A 235 -11.88 -10.33 -17.11
C GLY A 235 -11.27 -9.26 -16.19
N SER A 236 -11.70 -8.01 -16.34
CA SER A 236 -11.12 -6.86 -15.61
C SER A 236 -11.72 -6.60 -14.23
N TRP A 237 -12.87 -7.18 -13.90
CA TRP A 237 -13.55 -6.96 -12.62
C TRP A 237 -13.46 -8.23 -11.77
N ILE A 238 -12.50 -8.22 -10.87
CA ILE A 238 -12.14 -9.36 -10.02
C ILE A 238 -13.03 -9.37 -8.78
N PRO A 239 -13.57 -10.53 -8.38
CA PRO A 239 -14.31 -10.66 -7.13
C PRO A 239 -13.48 -10.28 -5.91
N SER A 240 -14.07 -9.50 -5.03
CA SER A 240 -13.52 -9.16 -3.71
C SER A 240 -14.11 -10.07 -2.63
N ALA A 241 -13.34 -10.29 -1.55
CA ALA A 241 -13.90 -10.66 -0.26
C ALA A 241 -14.95 -9.61 0.16
N ALA A 242 -15.88 -9.96 1.06
CA ALA A 242 -16.94 -9.03 1.45
C ALA A 242 -16.32 -7.70 1.90
N ILE A 243 -16.64 -6.61 1.19
CA ILE A 243 -16.27 -5.28 1.66
C ILE A 243 -17.38 -4.91 2.65
N PRO A 244 -17.11 -4.83 3.96
CA PRO A 244 -18.14 -4.55 4.95
C PRO A 244 -18.76 -3.21 4.58
N ARG A 245 -20.05 -3.22 4.26
CA ARG A 245 -20.78 -1.97 4.14
C ARG A 245 -20.85 -1.39 5.54
N ILE A 246 -20.39 -0.15 5.72
CA ILE A 246 -20.89 0.65 6.83
C ILE A 246 -22.38 0.80 6.55
N ILE A 247 -23.19 -0.09 7.13
CA ILE A 247 -24.62 0.14 7.25
C ILE A 247 -24.67 1.38 8.15
N GLN A 248 -24.88 2.56 7.56
CA GLN A 248 -25.38 3.70 8.30
C GLN A 248 -26.68 3.23 8.95
N GLN A 249 -26.58 2.71 10.18
CA GLN A 249 -27.72 2.71 11.07
C GLN A 249 -28.04 4.17 11.22
N ASN A 250 -29.10 4.60 10.54
CA ASN A 250 -29.72 5.90 10.69
C ASN A 250 -29.70 6.26 12.17
N LEU A 251 -28.77 7.12 12.58
CA LEU A 251 -28.85 7.86 13.82
C LEU A 251 -30.03 8.82 13.62
N HIS A 252 -31.24 8.28 13.75
CA HIS A 252 -32.42 9.09 13.95
C HIS A 252 -32.14 9.93 15.19
N ARG A 253 -31.97 11.22 14.90
CA ARG A 253 -31.93 12.33 15.83
C ARG A 253 -33.16 12.23 16.73
N VAL A 254 -33.06 11.51 17.85
CA VAL A 254 -34.04 11.61 18.93
C VAL A 254 -33.78 12.96 19.59
N LYS A 255 -34.45 14.00 19.08
CA LYS A 255 -34.77 15.15 19.91
C LYS A 255 -35.84 14.69 20.89
N SER A 256 -35.45 14.42 22.13
CA SER A 256 -36.40 14.48 23.24
C SER A 256 -36.47 15.92 23.73
N VAL A 257 -37.70 16.41 23.81
CA VAL A 257 -38.14 17.69 24.38
C VAL A 257 -37.76 17.79 25.85
#